data_AF-A0A0F9M809-F1
#
_entry.id   AF-A0A0F9M809-F1
#
_cell.length_a   1.000
_cell.length_b   1.000
_cell.length_c   1.000
_cell.angle_alpha   90.00
_cell.angle_beta   90.00
_cell.angle_gamma   90.00
#
_symmetry.space_group_name_H-M   'P 1'
#
loop_
_entity.id
_entity.type
_entity.pdbx_description
1 polymer ?
#
loop_
_entity_poly.entity_id
_entity_poly.type
_entity_poly.pdbx_seq_one_letter_code
_entity_poly.pdbx_strand_id
1 'polypeptide(L)'
;MRRKQRSREYQAENKEKVMAARAARNRLRYDLDCGHCGARFSGTYHQRKHSRSRNGTVPYCSDACRQAATRKRMCKPIPEMGPCPTCSKMFHSRRPDKIFCSMDCYLDSPQLKRMLRKNLEKIADAECRARIADTLCTGRYIPCLECGKEIYQKNKGKNKFCGQVCYRAFMAKRFDRWVANPEDMALPQCFDEFLDQEELPCLLGGCDWAGKHLSMHVNFAHGIKASEFKRAAGFNLGTGVISKDLAQWFQQRDWQGLATPGVDGESIREKGALAMAARARDREAPTIRYISLESREHQRKARVFLPPGPERDCIGCGRTFRQSTPMGRQMYCSKKCRSDSYTRKQKQKAKTRSRRKDGTFVWLDASGGD
;
A
#
# COMPACT_ATOMS: atom_id res chain seq x y z
N MET A 1 4.38 -62.76 -22.41
CA MET A 1 5.38 -61.67 -22.31
C MET A 1 5.50 -60.84 -23.60
N ARG A 2 5.88 -61.44 -24.74
CA ARG A 2 6.15 -60.70 -26.01
C ARG A 2 5.00 -59.84 -26.58
N ARG A 3 3.73 -60.28 -26.49
CA ARG A 3 2.56 -59.47 -26.93
C ARG A 3 2.35 -58.19 -26.12
N LYS A 4 2.58 -58.24 -24.80
CA LYS A 4 2.50 -57.06 -23.92
C LYS A 4 3.62 -56.05 -24.22
N GLN A 5 4.78 -56.54 -24.62
CA GLN A 5 5.93 -55.71 -25.00
C GLN A 5 5.67 -54.98 -26.34
N ARG A 6 5.22 -55.70 -27.37
CA ARG A 6 4.83 -55.08 -28.66
C ARG A 6 3.70 -54.05 -28.53
N SER A 7 2.73 -54.30 -27.65
CA SER A 7 1.64 -53.34 -27.38
C SER A 7 2.14 -52.06 -26.72
N ARG A 8 3.13 -52.15 -25.82
CA ARG A 8 3.76 -50.97 -25.18
C ARG A 8 4.62 -50.19 -26.17
N GLU A 9 5.37 -50.87 -27.02
CA GLU A 9 6.17 -50.26 -28.11
C GLU A 9 5.27 -49.49 -29.08
N TYR A 10 4.18 -50.11 -29.55
CA TYR A 10 3.18 -49.45 -30.39
C TYR A 10 2.54 -48.22 -29.73
N GLN A 11 2.22 -48.30 -28.43
CA GLN A 11 1.71 -47.15 -27.67
C GLN A 11 2.75 -46.04 -27.50
N ALA A 12 4.04 -46.36 -27.36
CA ALA A 12 5.13 -45.40 -27.26
C ALA A 12 5.35 -44.67 -28.60
N GLU A 13 5.43 -45.40 -29.71
CA GLU A 13 5.55 -44.84 -31.05
C GLU A 13 4.35 -43.93 -31.41
N ASN A 14 3.13 -44.33 -31.04
CA ASN A 14 1.95 -43.53 -31.30
C ASN A 14 1.95 -42.24 -30.44
N LYS A 15 2.39 -42.32 -29.18
CA LYS A 15 2.58 -41.12 -28.33
C LYS A 15 3.63 -40.18 -28.92
N GLU A 16 4.73 -40.69 -29.45
CA GLU A 16 5.78 -39.89 -30.09
C GLU A 16 5.25 -39.17 -31.34
N LYS A 17 4.53 -39.89 -32.22
CA LYS A 17 3.87 -39.30 -33.40
C LYS A 17 2.88 -38.19 -33.03
N VAL A 18 2.05 -38.40 -32.01
CA VAL A 18 1.10 -37.40 -31.51
C VAL A 18 1.81 -36.18 -30.92
N MET A 19 2.90 -36.38 -30.16
CA MET A 19 3.70 -35.28 -29.60
C MET A 19 4.42 -34.49 -30.69
N ALA A 20 4.98 -35.15 -31.70
CA ALA A 20 5.61 -34.52 -32.86
C ALA A 20 4.59 -33.68 -33.67
N ALA A 21 3.40 -34.22 -33.92
CA ALA A 21 2.31 -33.50 -34.60
C ALA A 21 1.85 -32.27 -33.79
N ARG A 22 1.79 -32.38 -32.46
CA ARG A 22 1.48 -31.25 -31.56
C ARG A 22 2.57 -30.19 -31.56
N ALA A 23 3.84 -30.60 -31.56
CA ALA A 23 4.98 -29.70 -31.65
C ALA A 23 5.01 -28.94 -32.99
N ALA A 24 4.75 -29.62 -34.10
CA ALA A 24 4.63 -29.00 -35.43
C ALA A 24 3.49 -27.98 -35.49
N ARG A 25 2.30 -28.32 -34.96
CA ARG A 25 1.16 -27.40 -34.87
C ARG A 25 1.43 -26.19 -33.99
N ASN A 26 2.17 -26.38 -32.89
CA ASN A 26 2.56 -25.29 -32.01
C ASN A 26 3.60 -24.36 -32.65
N ARG A 27 4.56 -24.88 -33.42
CA ARG A 27 5.51 -24.05 -34.20
C ARG A 27 4.76 -23.11 -35.14
N LEU A 28 3.92 -23.66 -36.03
CA LEU A 28 3.07 -22.87 -36.94
C LEU A 28 2.14 -21.88 -36.21
N ARG A 29 1.69 -22.22 -34.99
CA ARG A 29 0.83 -21.35 -34.19
C ARG A 29 1.60 -20.17 -33.59
N TYR A 30 2.88 -20.31 -33.26
CA TYR A 30 3.67 -19.29 -32.56
C TYR A 30 4.79 -18.68 -33.41
N ASP A 31 4.84 -18.98 -34.70
CA ASP A 31 5.75 -18.32 -35.62
C ASP A 31 5.44 -16.82 -35.66
N LEU A 32 6.44 -16.03 -35.26
CA LEU A 32 6.41 -14.57 -35.21
C LEU A 32 7.67 -14.03 -35.88
N ASP A 33 7.53 -12.89 -36.55
CA ASP A 33 8.65 -12.18 -37.15
C ASP A 33 9.20 -11.15 -36.16
N CYS A 34 10.52 -11.12 -36.00
CA CYS A 34 11.18 -10.17 -35.10
C CYS A 34 11.14 -8.75 -35.66
N GLY A 35 10.61 -7.81 -34.89
CA GLY A 35 10.52 -6.39 -35.28
C GLY A 35 11.84 -5.62 -35.37
N HIS A 36 12.98 -6.26 -35.09
CA HIS A 36 14.30 -5.64 -35.24
C HIS A 36 15.11 -6.27 -36.37
N CYS A 37 15.31 -7.59 -36.35
CA CYS A 37 16.15 -8.31 -37.31
C CYS A 37 15.34 -9.01 -38.41
N GLY A 38 14.01 -9.03 -38.35
CA GLY A 38 13.15 -9.71 -39.32
C GLY A 38 13.17 -11.23 -39.25
N ALA A 39 13.96 -11.83 -38.35
CA ALA A 39 14.05 -13.28 -38.22
C ALA A 39 12.74 -13.90 -37.72
N ARG A 40 12.37 -15.03 -38.31
CA ARG A 40 11.27 -15.89 -37.85
C ARG A 40 11.68 -16.66 -36.60
N PHE A 41 10.84 -16.63 -35.58
CA PHE A 41 11.06 -17.37 -34.35
C PHE A 41 9.76 -17.90 -33.75
N SER A 42 9.86 -19.02 -33.02
CA SER A 42 8.74 -19.61 -32.29
C SER A 42 8.56 -18.88 -30.97
N GLY A 43 7.59 -17.96 -30.91
CA GLY A 43 7.28 -17.16 -29.73
C GLY A 43 6.52 -17.91 -28.63
N THR A 44 6.31 -17.23 -27.52
CA THR A 44 5.42 -17.71 -26.44
C THR A 44 3.97 -17.33 -26.71
N TYR A 45 3.04 -18.02 -26.03
CA TYR A 45 1.62 -17.66 -26.06
C TYR A 45 1.38 -16.17 -25.74
N HIS A 46 2.12 -15.62 -24.78
CA HIS A 46 2.03 -14.21 -24.41
C HIS A 46 2.50 -13.27 -25.53
N GLN A 47 3.63 -13.57 -26.17
CA GLN A 47 4.14 -12.77 -27.30
C GLN A 47 3.16 -12.77 -28.47
N ARG A 48 2.56 -13.92 -28.78
CA ARG A 48 1.53 -14.01 -29.83
C ARG A 48 0.22 -13.31 -29.48
N LYS A 49 -0.24 -13.43 -28.22
CA LYS A 49 -1.44 -12.72 -27.76
C LYS A 49 -1.20 -11.20 -27.83
N HIS A 50 -0.01 -10.76 -27.47
CA HIS A 50 0.38 -9.35 -27.50
C HIS A 50 0.47 -8.82 -28.93
N SER A 51 1.11 -9.55 -29.86
CA SER A 51 1.20 -9.16 -31.27
C SER A 51 -0.16 -9.08 -31.97
N ARG A 52 -1.13 -9.89 -31.54
CA ARG A 52 -2.52 -9.87 -32.03
C ARG A 52 -3.38 -8.76 -31.43
N SER A 53 -2.98 -8.16 -30.31
CA SER A 53 -3.75 -7.09 -29.67
C SER A 53 -3.71 -5.81 -30.51
N ARG A 54 -4.79 -5.02 -30.48
CA ARG A 54 -5.05 -3.85 -31.35
C ARG A 54 -4.00 -2.71 -31.26
N ASN A 55 -3.01 -2.83 -30.38
CA ASN A 55 -1.96 -1.82 -30.18
C ASN A 55 -0.68 -2.07 -31.02
N GLY A 56 -0.65 -3.09 -31.89
CA GLY A 56 0.39 -3.24 -32.92
C GLY A 56 1.81 -3.43 -32.38
N THR A 57 1.96 -4.01 -31.19
CA THR A 57 3.27 -4.26 -30.58
C THR A 57 3.97 -5.43 -31.28
N VAL A 58 5.01 -5.10 -32.03
CA VAL A 58 5.83 -6.08 -32.77
C VAL A 58 6.66 -6.93 -31.80
N PRO A 59 6.65 -8.27 -31.92
CA PRO A 59 7.42 -9.14 -31.04
C PRO A 59 8.92 -9.14 -31.40
N TYR A 60 9.79 -9.50 -30.44
CA TYR A 60 11.24 -9.53 -30.61
C TYR A 60 11.78 -10.92 -30.26
N CYS A 61 12.73 -11.44 -31.04
CA CYS A 61 13.31 -12.77 -30.84
C CYS A 61 14.28 -12.84 -29.64
N SER A 62 14.82 -11.70 -29.20
CA SER A 62 15.73 -11.62 -28.05
C SER A 62 15.66 -10.24 -27.37
N ASP A 63 16.10 -10.17 -26.12
CA ASP A 63 16.22 -8.90 -25.40
C ASP A 63 17.21 -7.95 -26.06
N ALA A 64 18.29 -8.46 -26.67
CA ALA A 64 19.22 -7.68 -27.47
C ALA A 64 18.51 -6.99 -28.65
N CYS A 65 17.66 -7.72 -29.38
CA CYS A 65 16.86 -7.15 -30.48
C CYS A 65 15.87 -6.09 -29.97
N ARG A 66 15.24 -6.33 -28.82
CA ARG A 66 14.32 -5.37 -28.18
C ARG A 66 15.05 -4.09 -27.76
N GLN A 67 16.22 -4.21 -27.13
CA GLN A 67 17.03 -3.07 -26.70
C GLN A 67 17.56 -2.29 -27.91
N ALA A 68 18.07 -2.97 -28.93
CA ALA A 68 18.55 -2.35 -30.16
C ALA A 68 17.43 -1.60 -30.91
N ALA A 69 16.23 -2.19 -31.00
CA ALA A 69 15.06 -1.51 -31.53
C ALA A 69 14.66 -0.28 -30.69
N THR A 70 14.73 -0.38 -29.37
CA THR A 70 14.44 0.74 -28.45
C THR A 70 15.46 1.87 -28.66
N ARG A 71 16.76 1.55 -28.70
CA ARG A 71 17.82 2.52 -28.99
C ARG A 71 17.63 3.19 -30.35
N LYS A 72 17.36 2.42 -31.41
CA LYS A 72 17.05 2.97 -32.75
C LYS A 72 15.86 3.92 -32.73
N ARG A 73 14.82 3.64 -31.95
CA ARG A 73 13.68 4.55 -31.75
C ARG A 73 14.06 5.84 -30.99
N MET A 74 14.94 5.73 -30.00
CA MET A 74 15.41 6.90 -29.22
C MET A 74 16.43 7.76 -29.98
N CYS A 75 17.22 7.20 -30.89
CA CYS A 75 18.17 7.95 -31.71
C CYS A 75 17.52 8.79 -32.82
N LYS A 76 16.25 8.52 -33.16
CA LYS A 76 15.53 9.38 -34.12
C LYS A 76 15.38 10.80 -33.55
N PRO A 77 15.55 11.85 -34.38
CA PRO A 77 15.28 13.22 -33.94
C PRO A 77 13.84 13.33 -33.49
N ILE A 78 13.60 14.15 -32.46
CA ILE A 78 12.25 14.36 -31.93
C ILE A 78 11.52 15.25 -32.93
N PRO A 79 10.40 14.81 -33.53
CA PRO A 79 9.61 15.64 -34.44
C PRO A 79 9.21 16.96 -33.77
N GLU A 80 9.32 18.05 -34.54
CA GLU A 80 8.73 19.33 -34.18
C GLU A 80 7.20 19.22 -34.28
N MET A 81 6.53 19.70 -33.26
CA MET A 81 5.07 19.81 -33.19
C MET A 81 4.68 21.27 -33.43
N GLY A 82 3.46 21.47 -33.92
CA GLY A 82 2.89 22.81 -34.10
C GLY A 82 2.80 23.63 -32.81
N PRO A 83 2.42 24.91 -32.92
CA PRO A 83 2.40 25.82 -31.79
C PRO A 83 1.44 25.33 -30.69
N CYS A 84 1.90 25.36 -29.44
CA CYS A 84 1.07 25.01 -28.29
C CYS A 84 -0.18 25.92 -28.22
N PRO A 85 -1.41 25.40 -28.13
CA PRO A 85 -2.62 26.22 -28.10
C PRO A 85 -2.73 27.21 -26.92
N THR A 86 -1.91 27.01 -25.88
CA THR A 86 -1.97 27.82 -24.65
C THR A 86 -0.90 28.89 -24.59
N CYS A 87 0.31 28.61 -25.09
CA CYS A 87 1.45 29.55 -25.00
C CYS A 87 2.07 29.89 -26.35
N SER A 88 1.52 29.36 -27.44
CA SER A 88 1.96 29.52 -28.84
C SER A 88 3.41 29.15 -29.13
N LYS A 89 4.14 28.57 -28.16
CA LYS A 89 5.51 28.10 -28.35
C LYS A 89 5.53 26.81 -29.15
N MET A 90 6.44 26.72 -30.10
CA MET A 90 6.80 25.48 -30.77
C MET A 90 7.39 24.51 -29.74
N PHE A 91 7.08 23.22 -29.87
CA PHE A 91 7.58 22.20 -28.97
C PHE A 91 7.82 20.90 -29.71
N HIS A 92 8.60 20.00 -29.12
CA HIS A 92 9.01 18.76 -29.79
C HIS A 92 8.42 17.56 -29.06
N SER A 93 7.86 16.58 -29.79
CA SER A 93 7.41 15.34 -29.18
C SER A 93 7.55 14.12 -30.06
N ARG A 94 7.95 13.00 -29.45
CA ARG A 94 7.93 11.67 -30.10
C ARG A 94 6.52 11.10 -30.25
N ARG A 95 5.53 11.70 -29.59
CA ARG A 95 4.13 11.27 -29.66
C ARG A 95 3.36 12.27 -30.54
N PRO A 96 2.79 11.81 -31.67
CA PRO A 96 2.09 12.70 -32.60
C PRO A 96 0.80 13.28 -31.99
N ASP A 97 0.19 12.57 -31.04
CA ASP A 97 -1.08 13.00 -30.41
C ASP A 97 -0.90 14.08 -29.34
N LYS A 98 0.33 14.55 -29.08
CA LYS A 98 0.55 15.58 -28.07
C LYS A 98 0.23 16.97 -28.62
N ILE A 99 -0.67 17.66 -27.93
CA ILE A 99 -1.16 18.98 -28.29
C ILE A 99 -0.46 20.11 -27.49
N PHE A 100 -0.05 19.83 -26.25
CA PHE A 100 0.48 20.85 -25.33
C PHE A 100 1.97 20.62 -25.04
N CYS A 101 2.72 21.72 -24.93
CA CYS A 101 4.17 21.68 -24.68
C CYS A 101 4.54 21.28 -23.24
N SER A 102 3.70 21.63 -22.26
CA SER A 102 3.93 21.35 -20.84
C SER A 102 2.64 20.98 -20.11
N MET A 103 2.79 20.40 -18.92
CA MET A 103 1.66 20.15 -18.03
C MET A 103 0.97 21.44 -17.60
N ASP A 104 1.69 22.55 -17.49
CA ASP A 104 1.11 23.84 -17.11
C ASP A 104 0.15 24.33 -18.20
N CYS A 105 0.60 24.28 -19.46
CA CYS A 105 -0.23 24.60 -20.62
C CYS A 105 -1.46 23.69 -20.73
N TYR A 106 -1.32 22.39 -20.44
CA TYR A 106 -2.46 21.47 -20.40
C TYR A 106 -3.47 21.83 -19.31
N LEU A 107 -2.99 22.19 -18.11
CA LEU A 107 -3.85 22.54 -16.97
C LEU A 107 -4.62 23.84 -17.22
N ASP A 108 -4.00 24.79 -17.91
CA ASP A 108 -4.62 26.06 -18.26
C ASP A 108 -5.56 25.96 -19.48
N SER A 109 -5.45 24.88 -20.24
CA SER A 109 -6.20 24.68 -21.48
C SER A 109 -7.73 24.73 -21.27
N PRO A 110 -8.47 25.34 -22.22
CA PRO A 110 -9.93 25.35 -22.18
C PRO A 110 -10.51 23.95 -22.37
N GLN A 111 -9.80 23.07 -23.08
CA GLN A 111 -10.19 21.68 -23.28
C GLN A 111 -10.28 20.92 -21.95
N LEU A 112 -9.24 20.98 -21.11
CA LEU A 112 -9.25 20.33 -19.81
C LEU A 112 -10.36 20.90 -18.91
N LYS A 113 -10.46 22.24 -18.83
CA LYS A 113 -11.47 22.91 -18.01
C LYS A 113 -12.90 22.53 -18.43
N ARG A 114 -13.16 22.38 -19.74
CA ARG A 114 -14.47 21.92 -20.25
C ARG A 114 -14.74 20.46 -19.89
N MET A 115 -13.75 19.58 -20.06
CA MET A 115 -13.88 18.16 -19.72
C MET A 115 -14.16 17.95 -18.23
N LEU A 116 -13.41 18.64 -17.37
CA LEU A 116 -13.58 18.54 -15.93
C LEU A 116 -14.94 19.10 -15.46
N ARG A 117 -15.43 20.21 -16.02
CA ARG A 117 -16.78 20.72 -15.75
C ARG A 117 -17.86 19.68 -16.08
N LYS A 118 -17.80 19.09 -17.28
CA LYS A 118 -18.72 18.00 -17.66
C LYS A 118 -18.66 16.80 -16.71
N ASN A 119 -17.47 16.46 -16.21
CA ASN A 119 -17.31 15.37 -15.24
C ASN A 119 -17.92 15.74 -13.88
N LEU A 120 -17.76 16.99 -13.42
CA LEU A 120 -18.38 17.47 -12.19
C LEU A 120 -19.90 17.52 -12.30
N GLU A 121 -20.45 17.98 -13.43
CA GLU A 121 -21.89 17.96 -13.71
C GLU A 121 -22.45 16.53 -13.65
N LYS A 122 -21.75 15.55 -14.25
CA LYS A 122 -22.13 14.13 -14.16
C LYS A 122 -22.09 13.58 -12.73
N ILE A 123 -21.15 14.03 -11.90
CA ILE A 123 -21.04 13.57 -10.51
C ILE A 123 -22.09 14.27 -9.61
N ALA A 124 -22.54 15.47 -9.96
CA ALA A 124 -23.57 16.17 -9.18
C ALA A 124 -24.89 15.39 -9.17
N ASP A 125 -25.25 14.79 -10.31
CA ASP A 125 -26.42 13.94 -10.44
C ASP A 125 -26.30 12.65 -9.60
N ALA A 126 -27.26 12.43 -8.70
CA ALA A 126 -27.32 11.27 -7.83
C ALA A 126 -27.57 9.97 -8.60
N GLU A 127 -28.38 10.01 -9.66
CA GLU A 127 -28.67 8.84 -10.48
C GLU A 127 -27.45 8.42 -11.29
N CYS A 128 -26.74 9.38 -11.87
CA CYS A 128 -25.48 9.12 -12.57
C CYS A 128 -24.43 8.52 -11.62
N ARG A 129 -24.32 9.03 -10.38
CA ARG A 129 -23.44 8.42 -9.35
C ARG A 129 -23.82 6.99 -9.02
N ALA A 130 -25.12 6.69 -8.85
CA ALA A 130 -25.60 5.33 -8.58
C ALA A 130 -25.26 4.38 -9.74
N ARG A 131 -25.53 4.78 -10.99
CA ARG A 131 -25.16 4.00 -12.18
C ARG A 131 -23.67 3.73 -12.29
N ILE A 132 -22.84 4.73 -11.98
CA ILE A 132 -21.37 4.56 -11.95
C ILE A 132 -20.98 3.57 -10.85
N ALA A 133 -21.57 3.67 -9.66
CA ALA A 133 -21.32 2.71 -8.58
C ALA A 133 -21.70 1.27 -9.00
N ASP A 134 -22.87 1.08 -9.62
CA ASP A 134 -23.33 -0.23 -10.10
C ASP A 134 -22.42 -0.82 -11.17
N THR A 135 -21.99 -0.01 -12.14
CA THR A 135 -21.04 -0.45 -13.17
C THR A 135 -19.66 -0.81 -12.60
N LEU A 136 -19.24 -0.16 -11.51
CA LEU A 136 -18.01 -0.51 -10.79
C LEU A 136 -18.17 -1.73 -9.87
N CYS A 137 -19.42 -2.09 -9.52
CA CYS A 137 -19.77 -3.26 -8.74
C CYS A 137 -19.73 -4.54 -9.59
N THR A 138 -18.54 -4.95 -10.02
CA THR A 138 -18.32 -6.16 -10.84
C THR A 138 -18.35 -7.48 -10.04
N GLY A 139 -18.57 -7.42 -8.74
CA GLY A 139 -18.55 -8.57 -7.82
C GLY A 139 -19.94 -9.14 -7.56
N ARG A 140 -20.00 -10.13 -6.67
CA ARG A 140 -21.26 -10.72 -6.19
C ARG A 140 -21.29 -10.71 -4.67
N TYR A 141 -22.49 -10.63 -4.10
CA TYR A 141 -22.69 -10.85 -2.68
C TYR A 141 -22.68 -12.36 -2.39
N ILE A 142 -21.95 -12.76 -1.36
CA ILE A 142 -21.83 -14.14 -0.90
C ILE A 142 -22.07 -14.16 0.60
N PRO A 143 -22.87 -15.11 1.13
CA PRO A 143 -23.07 -15.23 2.57
C PRO A 143 -21.79 -15.68 3.28
N CYS A 144 -21.55 -15.13 4.47
CA CYS A 144 -20.51 -15.57 5.39
C CYS A 144 -20.75 -17.04 5.78
N LEU A 145 -19.72 -17.88 5.72
CA LEU A 145 -19.86 -19.31 6.05
C LEU A 145 -20.17 -19.59 7.52
N GLU A 146 -19.92 -18.63 8.42
CA GLU A 146 -20.18 -18.79 9.86
C GLU A 146 -21.49 -18.12 10.28
N CYS A 147 -21.67 -16.83 9.99
CA CYS A 147 -22.82 -16.05 10.47
C CYS A 147 -23.89 -15.76 9.40
N GLY A 148 -23.71 -16.23 8.16
CA GLY A 148 -24.66 -16.01 7.06
C GLY A 148 -24.69 -14.59 6.49
N LYS A 149 -24.06 -13.59 7.13
CA LYS A 149 -24.07 -12.18 6.69
C LYS A 149 -23.54 -12.02 5.27
N GLU A 150 -24.22 -11.22 4.45
CA GLU A 150 -23.83 -10.98 3.06
C GLU A 150 -22.55 -10.13 2.95
N ILE A 151 -21.60 -10.59 2.13
CA ILE A 151 -20.32 -9.93 1.92
C ILE A 151 -20.11 -9.74 0.42
N TYR A 152 -19.76 -8.53 0.01
CA TYR A 152 -19.40 -8.24 -1.37
C TYR A 152 -18.03 -8.82 -1.74
N GLN A 153 -17.98 -9.69 -2.75
CA GLN A 153 -16.75 -10.31 -3.24
C GLN A 153 -16.48 -9.90 -4.70
N LYS A 154 -15.43 -9.08 -4.90
CA LYS A 154 -14.97 -8.67 -6.24
C LYS A 154 -14.14 -9.74 -6.97
N ASN A 155 -13.33 -10.51 -6.24
CA ASN A 155 -12.45 -11.55 -6.80
C ASN A 155 -12.77 -12.92 -6.20
N LYS A 156 -12.95 -13.95 -7.04
CA LYS A 156 -13.16 -15.33 -6.59
C LYS A 156 -11.99 -15.77 -5.68
N GLY A 157 -12.31 -16.18 -4.46
CA GLY A 157 -11.38 -16.89 -3.56
C GLY A 157 -10.68 -16.08 -2.46
N LYS A 158 -10.87 -14.76 -2.35
CA LYS A 158 -10.12 -13.96 -1.37
C LYS A 158 -10.75 -13.87 0.03
N ASN A 159 -12.07 -13.75 0.16
CA ASN A 159 -12.76 -13.62 1.46
C ASN A 159 -14.06 -14.44 1.48
N LYS A 160 -14.18 -15.41 2.39
CA LYS A 160 -15.40 -16.22 2.63
C LYS A 160 -16.10 -15.88 3.96
N PHE A 161 -15.51 -14.97 4.74
CA PHE A 161 -15.95 -14.60 6.09
C PHE A 161 -16.06 -13.08 6.18
N CYS A 162 -17.01 -12.58 6.98
CA CYS A 162 -17.26 -11.15 7.10
C CYS A 162 -16.20 -10.43 7.94
N GLY A 163 -15.41 -11.19 8.70
CA GLY A 163 -14.32 -10.69 9.51
C GLY A 163 -13.49 -11.83 10.08
N GLN A 164 -12.44 -11.46 10.80
CA GLN A 164 -11.50 -12.42 11.38
C GLN A 164 -12.10 -13.24 12.54
N VAL A 165 -13.12 -12.70 13.23
CA VAL A 165 -13.84 -13.42 14.30
C VAL A 165 -14.62 -14.60 13.72
N CYS A 166 -15.44 -14.38 12.68
CA CYS A 166 -16.16 -15.46 12.02
C CYS A 166 -15.22 -16.49 11.37
N TYR A 167 -14.07 -16.06 10.86
CA TYR A 167 -13.05 -16.99 10.39
C TYR A 167 -12.52 -17.89 11.51
N ARG A 168 -12.19 -17.32 12.68
CA ARG A 168 -11.67 -18.07 13.84
C ARG A 168 -12.71 -19.03 14.42
N ALA A 169 -13.95 -18.58 14.64
CA ALA A 169 -15.03 -19.42 15.14
C ALA A 169 -15.31 -20.61 14.20
N PHE A 170 -15.33 -20.37 12.89
CA PHE A 170 -15.46 -21.42 11.89
C PHE A 170 -14.30 -22.44 11.96
N MET A 171 -13.07 -21.96 12.15
CA MET A 171 -11.89 -22.82 12.25
C MET A 171 -11.90 -23.64 13.56
N ALA A 172 -12.25 -23.03 14.69
CA ALA A 172 -12.35 -23.68 15.99
C ALA A 172 -13.34 -24.86 15.97
N LYS A 173 -14.50 -24.69 15.31
CA LYS A 173 -15.53 -25.74 15.23
C LYS A 173 -15.17 -26.93 14.35
N ARG A 174 -14.19 -26.79 13.45
CA ARG A 174 -13.97 -27.75 12.36
C ARG A 174 -12.59 -28.39 12.35
N PHE A 175 -11.59 -27.75 12.96
CA PHE A 175 -10.22 -28.24 12.94
C PHE A 175 -9.61 -28.22 14.33
N ASP A 176 -9.35 -29.41 14.88
CA ASP A 176 -8.49 -29.58 16.04
C ASP A 176 -7.03 -29.38 15.62
N ARG A 177 -6.45 -28.23 15.98
CA ARG A 177 -5.02 -27.97 15.78
C ARG A 177 -4.25 -28.39 17.03
N TRP A 178 -3.78 -29.62 17.08
CA TRP A 178 -2.85 -30.06 18.12
C TRP A 178 -1.50 -29.33 17.98
N VAL A 179 -1.04 -28.71 19.07
CA VAL A 179 0.27 -28.05 19.16
C VAL A 179 1.01 -28.62 20.38
N ALA A 180 2.31 -28.90 20.23
CA ALA A 180 3.14 -29.40 21.32
C ALA A 180 3.45 -28.30 22.35
N ASN A 181 3.31 -28.60 23.63
CA ASN A 181 3.54 -27.66 24.72
C ASN A 181 5.03 -27.68 25.16
N PRO A 182 5.72 -26.53 25.25
CA PRO A 182 6.99 -26.41 25.96
C PRO A 182 6.80 -26.56 27.48
N GLU A 183 7.83 -27.03 28.18
CA GLU A 183 7.77 -27.51 29.58
C GLU A 183 7.32 -26.45 30.60
N ASP A 184 7.62 -25.17 30.36
CA ASP A 184 7.36 -24.07 31.31
C ASP A 184 6.09 -23.23 30.99
N MET A 185 5.30 -23.60 29.98
CA MET A 185 4.09 -22.87 29.60
C MET A 185 2.96 -23.81 29.22
N ALA A 186 1.85 -23.73 29.96
CA ALA A 186 0.63 -24.45 29.64
C ALA A 186 -0.03 -23.82 28.39
N LEU A 187 0.45 -24.18 27.20
CA LEU A 187 -0.10 -23.62 25.97
C LEU A 187 -1.53 -24.11 25.75
N PRO A 188 -2.40 -23.24 25.20
CA PRO A 188 -3.71 -23.66 24.74
C PRO A 188 -3.58 -24.73 23.67
N GLN A 189 -4.21 -25.89 23.90
CA GLN A 189 -4.22 -27.00 22.93
C GLN A 189 -4.91 -26.59 21.62
N CYS A 190 -5.86 -25.66 21.66
CA CYS A 190 -6.50 -25.07 20.49
C CYS A 190 -6.54 -23.53 20.61
N PHE A 191 -5.67 -22.82 19.89
CA PHE A 191 -5.60 -21.36 19.93
C PHE A 191 -6.88 -20.66 19.46
N ASP A 192 -7.57 -21.25 18.47
CA ASP A 192 -8.79 -20.66 17.91
C ASP A 192 -9.96 -20.80 18.89
N GLU A 193 -10.06 -21.92 19.62
CA GLU A 193 -11.02 -22.10 20.72
C GLU A 193 -10.69 -21.20 21.90
N PHE A 194 -9.41 -21.15 22.31
CA PHE A 194 -8.95 -20.27 23.37
C PHE A 194 -9.35 -18.81 23.11
N LEU A 195 -9.13 -18.31 21.90
CA LEU A 195 -9.49 -16.94 21.53
C LEU A 195 -10.99 -16.72 21.29
N ASP A 196 -11.79 -17.78 21.20
CA ASP A 196 -13.26 -17.69 21.09
C ASP A 196 -13.95 -17.61 22.47
N GLN A 197 -13.21 -17.78 23.57
CA GLN A 197 -13.72 -17.63 24.94
C GLN A 197 -14.08 -16.15 25.25
N GLU A 198 -15.01 -15.96 26.20
CA GLU A 198 -15.42 -14.64 26.70
C GLU A 198 -14.33 -14.01 27.58
N GLU A 199 -13.62 -14.83 28.33
CA GLU A 199 -12.48 -14.47 29.18
C GLU A 199 -11.30 -15.41 28.91
N LEU A 200 -10.09 -14.84 28.85
CA LEU A 200 -8.86 -15.57 28.59
C LEU A 200 -8.08 -15.73 29.90
N PRO A 201 -7.78 -16.97 30.34
CA PRO A 201 -6.93 -17.19 31.50
C PRO A 201 -5.47 -16.84 31.22
N CYS A 202 -4.72 -16.49 32.26
CA CYS A 202 -3.28 -16.31 32.19
C CYS A 202 -2.60 -17.66 31.95
N LEU A 203 -1.57 -17.67 31.08
CA LEU A 203 -0.83 -18.90 30.73
C LEU A 203 0.45 -19.08 31.55
N LEU A 204 0.75 -18.15 32.46
CA LEU A 204 1.94 -18.19 33.30
C LEU A 204 1.62 -18.95 34.60
N GLY A 205 2.48 -19.92 34.95
CA GLY A 205 2.29 -20.74 36.15
C GLY A 205 2.18 -19.90 37.41
N GLY A 206 1.18 -20.20 38.25
CA GLY A 206 0.93 -19.49 39.51
C GLY A 206 0.14 -18.18 39.38
N CYS A 207 -0.50 -17.92 38.22
CA CYS A 207 -1.37 -16.77 38.02
C CYS A 207 -2.80 -17.20 37.68
N ASP A 208 -3.75 -16.93 38.58
CA ASP A 208 -5.16 -17.29 38.42
C ASP A 208 -6.00 -16.21 37.71
N TRP A 209 -5.35 -15.22 37.08
CA TRP A 209 -6.06 -14.14 36.43
C TRP A 209 -6.78 -14.63 35.17
N ALA A 210 -8.05 -14.24 35.00
CA ALA A 210 -8.80 -14.38 33.76
C ALA A 210 -9.40 -13.04 33.36
N GLY A 211 -9.43 -12.75 32.06
CA GLY A 211 -10.07 -11.54 31.57
C GLY A 211 -9.97 -11.31 30.06
N LYS A 212 -10.47 -10.17 29.60
CA LYS A 212 -10.68 -9.91 28.17
C LYS A 212 -9.43 -9.54 27.38
N HIS A 213 -8.37 -9.06 28.05
CA HIS A 213 -7.17 -8.54 27.39
C HIS A 213 -5.86 -9.13 27.94
N LEU A 214 -5.63 -10.41 27.65
CA LEU A 214 -4.48 -11.18 28.16
C LEU A 214 -3.12 -10.53 27.87
N SER A 215 -2.90 -9.99 26.66
CA SER A 215 -1.62 -9.31 26.33
C SER A 215 -1.29 -8.11 27.22
N MET A 216 -2.32 -7.46 27.78
CA MET A 216 -2.16 -6.27 28.61
C MET A 216 -1.93 -6.67 30.06
N HIS A 217 -2.68 -7.66 30.55
CA HIS A 217 -2.44 -8.28 31.85
C HIS A 217 -1.00 -8.79 31.95
N VAL A 218 -0.53 -9.59 30.99
CA VAL A 218 0.83 -10.15 31.02
C VAL A 218 1.91 -9.07 31.08
N ASN A 219 1.70 -7.96 30.37
CA ASN A 219 2.61 -6.83 30.39
C ASN A 219 2.62 -6.10 31.76
N PHE A 220 1.46 -5.90 32.37
CA PHE A 220 1.37 -5.16 33.64
C PHE A 220 1.67 -6.00 34.88
N ALA A 221 1.18 -7.24 34.94
CA ALA A 221 1.32 -8.11 36.10
C ALA A 221 2.66 -8.85 36.13
N HIS A 222 3.19 -9.23 34.96
CA HIS A 222 4.40 -10.04 34.86
C HIS A 222 5.58 -9.30 34.23
N GLY A 223 5.38 -8.06 33.74
CA GLY A 223 6.44 -7.27 33.10
C GLY A 223 6.91 -7.82 31.75
N ILE A 224 6.23 -8.83 31.20
CA ILE A 224 6.61 -9.47 29.94
C ILE A 224 5.97 -8.72 28.78
N LYS A 225 6.78 -8.29 27.81
CA LYS A 225 6.25 -7.58 26.64
C LYS A 225 5.31 -8.49 25.86
N ALA A 226 4.22 -7.92 25.35
CA ALA A 226 3.24 -8.67 24.56
C ALA A 226 3.85 -9.43 23.36
N SER A 227 4.93 -8.92 22.74
CA SER A 227 5.63 -9.63 21.66
C SER A 227 6.42 -10.84 22.15
N GLU A 228 7.03 -10.76 23.32
CA GLU A 228 7.81 -11.84 23.94
C GLU A 228 6.85 -12.94 24.41
N PHE A 229 5.78 -12.56 25.11
CA PHE A 229 4.70 -13.47 25.48
C PHE A 229 4.11 -14.19 24.27
N LYS A 230 3.76 -13.48 23.19
CA LYS A 230 3.19 -14.11 21.99
C LYS A 230 4.15 -15.11 21.33
N ARG A 231 5.46 -14.85 21.34
CA ARG A 231 6.45 -15.81 20.80
C ARG A 231 6.53 -17.05 21.66
N ALA A 232 6.62 -16.88 22.98
CA ALA A 232 6.68 -17.99 23.92
C ALA A 232 5.39 -18.83 23.86
N ALA A 233 4.24 -18.16 23.76
CA ALA A 233 2.94 -18.79 23.71
C ALA A 233 2.50 -19.27 22.31
N GLY A 234 3.34 -19.14 21.27
CA GLY A 234 3.02 -19.58 19.90
C GLY A 234 1.95 -18.74 19.17
N PHE A 235 1.55 -17.57 19.69
CA PHE A 235 0.59 -16.69 19.03
C PHE A 235 1.22 -15.88 17.89
N ASN A 236 0.40 -15.56 16.88
CA ASN A 236 0.79 -14.63 15.82
C ASN A 236 1.06 -13.22 16.37
N LEU A 237 2.25 -12.66 16.07
CA LEU A 237 2.68 -11.34 16.53
C LEU A 237 1.72 -10.21 16.13
N GLY A 238 1.18 -10.29 14.91
CA GLY A 238 0.28 -9.29 14.34
C GLY A 238 -1.15 -9.35 14.86
N THR A 239 -1.54 -10.40 15.59
CA THR A 239 -2.90 -10.54 16.12
C THR A 239 -2.97 -10.17 17.60
N GLY A 240 -4.02 -9.47 18.02
CA GLY A 240 -4.29 -9.26 19.45
C GLY A 240 -4.67 -10.59 20.13
N VAL A 241 -4.18 -10.80 21.35
CA VAL A 241 -4.60 -11.90 22.24
C VAL A 241 -5.62 -11.29 23.20
N ILE A 242 -6.86 -11.23 22.72
CA ILE A 242 -8.03 -10.63 23.36
C ILE A 242 -9.22 -11.56 23.14
N SER A 243 -10.20 -11.49 24.04
CA SER A 243 -11.40 -12.34 23.96
C SER A 243 -12.30 -11.98 22.77
N LYS A 244 -13.21 -12.90 22.44
CA LYS A 244 -14.15 -12.75 21.32
C LYS A 244 -14.97 -11.47 21.40
N ASP A 245 -15.54 -11.19 22.57
CA ASP A 245 -16.40 -10.02 22.79
C ASP A 245 -15.63 -8.71 22.58
N LEU A 246 -14.42 -8.64 23.12
CA LEU A 246 -13.58 -7.45 22.99
C LEU A 246 -13.14 -7.25 21.53
N ALA A 247 -12.85 -8.35 20.81
CA ALA A 247 -12.53 -8.30 19.39
C ALA A 247 -13.73 -7.84 18.54
N GLN A 248 -14.95 -8.31 18.86
CA GLN A 248 -16.17 -7.85 18.20
C GLN A 248 -16.43 -6.37 18.50
N TRP A 249 -16.27 -5.95 19.75
CA TRP A 249 -16.38 -4.54 20.14
C TRP A 249 -15.41 -3.65 19.36
N PHE A 250 -14.14 -4.05 19.22
CA PHE A 250 -13.17 -3.31 18.40
C PHE A 250 -13.53 -3.27 16.91
N GLN A 251 -14.22 -4.29 16.38
CA GLN A 251 -14.69 -4.31 14.99
C GLN A 251 -15.92 -3.42 14.76
N GLN A 252 -16.82 -3.36 15.74
CA GLN A 252 -18.04 -2.57 15.69
C GLN A 252 -17.81 -1.10 16.07
N ARG A 253 -16.74 -0.82 16.82
CA ARG A 253 -16.39 0.54 17.23
C ARG A 253 -16.20 1.41 16.00
N ASP A 254 -16.95 2.51 15.96
CA ASP A 254 -16.77 3.54 14.96
C ASP A 254 -15.32 3.99 14.95
N TRP A 255 -14.75 4.08 13.76
CA TRP A 255 -13.41 4.60 13.54
C TRP A 255 -13.39 6.07 13.94
N GLN A 256 -13.16 6.35 15.23
CA GLN A 256 -12.75 7.66 15.68
C GLN A 256 -11.37 7.93 15.10
N GLY A 257 -11.33 8.65 13.98
CA GLY A 257 -10.09 9.27 13.53
C GLY A 257 -9.50 10.09 14.69
N LEU A 258 -8.16 10.11 14.78
CA LEU A 258 -7.37 10.93 15.71
C LEU A 258 -7.52 12.46 15.48
N ALA A 259 -8.71 12.92 15.14
CA ALA A 259 -9.06 14.30 14.86
C ALA A 259 -10.45 14.65 15.43
N THR A 260 -10.78 14.18 16.62
CA THR A 260 -11.83 14.82 17.43
C THR A 260 -11.24 16.02 18.18
N PRO A 261 -11.94 17.16 18.24
CA PRO A 261 -11.54 18.28 19.07
C PRO A 261 -11.80 17.90 20.54
N GLY A 262 -10.75 17.83 21.36
CA GLY A 262 -10.90 17.57 22.80
C GLY A 262 -9.85 16.65 23.42
N VAL A 263 -8.92 16.08 22.64
CA VAL A 263 -7.75 15.40 23.21
C VAL A 263 -6.55 16.34 23.13
N ASP A 264 -6.03 16.72 24.30
CA ASP A 264 -4.93 17.66 24.44
C ASP A 264 -3.74 17.18 23.60
N GLY A 265 -3.42 17.96 22.56
CA GLY A 265 -2.45 17.59 21.52
C GLY A 265 -1.01 17.43 22.02
N GLU A 266 -0.76 17.58 23.32
CA GLU A 266 0.54 17.40 23.96
C GLU A 266 0.89 15.93 24.14
N SER A 267 -0.04 15.08 24.60
CA SER A 267 0.21 13.65 24.85
C SER A 267 0.48 12.84 23.55
N ILE A 268 -0.17 13.23 22.46
CA ILE A 268 0.01 12.64 21.11
C ILE A 268 1.32 13.12 20.48
N ARG A 269 1.70 14.38 20.72
CA ARG A 269 2.99 14.93 20.26
C ARG A 269 4.16 14.25 20.94
N GLU A 270 4.06 13.94 22.22
CA GLU A 270 5.15 13.32 22.98
C GLU A 270 5.42 11.89 22.52
N LYS A 271 4.37 11.07 22.37
CA LYS A 271 4.48 9.70 21.87
C LYS A 271 4.90 9.66 20.39
N GLY A 272 4.39 10.57 19.57
CA GLY A 272 4.81 10.72 18.18
C GLY A 272 6.25 11.23 18.01
N ALA A 273 6.71 12.10 18.92
CA ALA A 273 8.08 12.61 18.95
C ALA A 273 9.08 11.53 19.38
N LEU A 274 8.74 10.69 20.36
CA LEU A 274 9.56 9.55 20.77
C LEU A 274 9.71 8.51 19.64
N ALA A 275 8.64 8.18 18.93
CA ALA A 275 8.71 7.26 17.78
C ALA A 275 9.48 7.85 16.59
N MET A 276 9.39 9.17 16.36
CA MET A 276 10.20 9.89 15.37
C MET A 276 11.67 9.99 15.79
N ALA A 277 11.96 10.16 17.08
CA ALA A 277 13.31 10.22 17.63
C ALA A 277 14.01 8.86 17.56
N ALA A 278 13.29 7.76 17.79
CA ALA A 278 13.80 6.41 17.57
C ALA A 278 14.17 6.17 16.10
N ARG A 279 13.32 6.60 15.15
CA ARG A 279 13.59 6.53 13.69
C ARG A 279 14.67 7.50 13.22
N ALA A 280 14.98 8.54 13.99
CA ALA A 280 16.03 9.52 13.65
C ALA A 280 17.44 9.03 14.01
N ARG A 281 17.56 7.95 14.81
CA ARG A 281 18.85 7.32 15.14
C ARG A 281 19.44 6.52 13.98
N ASP A 282 18.63 6.12 12.99
CA ASP A 282 19.05 5.34 11.81
C ASP A 282 19.40 6.22 10.59
N ARG A 283 20.08 7.35 10.80
CA ARG A 283 20.36 8.34 9.74
C ARG A 283 21.69 8.09 9.02
N GLU A 284 21.64 7.46 7.84
CA GLU A 284 22.62 7.73 6.78
C GLU A 284 22.01 8.07 5.40
N ALA A 285 20.69 8.11 5.24
CA ALA A 285 20.11 8.67 4.01
C ALA A 285 18.82 9.48 4.29
N PRO A 286 18.66 10.67 3.70
CA PRO A 286 17.36 11.31 3.66
C PRO A 286 16.42 10.38 2.88
N THR A 287 15.42 9.81 3.56
CA THR A 287 14.33 9.09 2.89
C THR A 287 13.55 10.08 2.04
N ILE A 288 14.00 10.34 0.82
CA ILE A 288 13.22 11.06 -0.18
C ILE A 288 12.03 10.15 -0.46
N ARG A 289 10.85 10.50 0.06
CA ARG A 289 9.62 9.82 -0.32
C ARG A 289 9.44 10.01 -1.82
N TYR A 290 9.75 8.98 -2.60
CA TYR A 290 9.51 8.98 -4.03
C TYR A 290 8.00 9.12 -4.27
N ILE A 291 7.61 10.14 -5.02
CA ILE A 291 6.25 10.30 -5.52
C ILE A 291 6.36 10.17 -7.05
N SER A 292 5.60 9.24 -7.61
CA SER A 292 5.62 9.03 -9.07
C SER A 292 5.19 10.29 -9.81
N LEU A 293 5.74 10.48 -11.02
CA LEU A 293 5.35 11.61 -11.88
C LEU A 293 3.85 11.58 -12.21
N GLU A 294 3.29 10.39 -12.38
CA GLU A 294 1.85 10.16 -12.55
C GLU A 294 1.05 10.65 -11.34
N SER A 295 1.48 10.31 -10.12
CA SER A 295 0.82 10.78 -8.90
C SER A 295 0.85 12.31 -8.80
N ARG A 296 1.97 12.93 -9.16
CA ARG A 296 2.08 14.40 -9.22
C ARG A 296 1.13 14.97 -10.26
N GLU A 297 1.02 14.36 -11.43
CA GLU A 297 0.11 14.75 -12.49
C GLU A 297 -1.36 14.70 -12.04
N HIS A 298 -1.78 13.59 -11.43
CA HIS A 298 -3.14 13.43 -10.91
C HIS A 298 -3.46 14.46 -9.83
N GLN A 299 -2.53 14.71 -8.90
CA GLN A 299 -2.70 15.74 -7.87
C GLN A 299 -2.86 17.13 -8.48
N ARG A 300 -2.14 17.46 -9.55
CA ARG A 300 -2.27 18.76 -10.23
C ARG A 300 -3.62 18.90 -10.95
N LYS A 301 -4.05 17.87 -11.68
CA LYS A 301 -5.35 17.86 -12.37
C LYS A 301 -6.53 18.01 -11.40
N ALA A 302 -6.46 17.34 -10.24
CA ALA A 302 -7.49 17.43 -9.21
C ALA A 302 -7.63 18.83 -8.59
N ARG A 303 -6.61 19.69 -8.72
CA ARG A 303 -6.57 21.03 -8.09
C ARG A 303 -7.02 22.16 -9.01
N VAL A 304 -7.31 21.90 -10.29
CA VAL A 304 -7.58 22.95 -11.29
C VAL A 304 -8.76 23.87 -10.90
N PHE A 305 -9.80 23.33 -10.28
CA PHE A 305 -10.98 24.09 -9.83
C PHE A 305 -10.97 24.45 -8.35
N LEU A 306 -9.91 24.09 -7.61
CA LEU A 306 -9.84 24.47 -6.20
C LEU A 306 -9.53 25.96 -6.12
N PRO A 307 -10.29 26.74 -5.34
CA PRO A 307 -9.93 28.12 -5.07
C PRO A 307 -8.55 28.17 -4.39
N PRO A 308 -7.81 29.26 -4.56
CA PRO A 308 -6.55 29.41 -3.87
C PRO A 308 -6.75 29.37 -2.34
N GLY A 309 -5.75 28.88 -1.62
CA GLY A 309 -5.85 28.77 -0.17
C GLY A 309 -5.85 30.12 0.53
N PRO A 310 -6.33 30.17 1.79
CA PRO A 310 -6.31 31.37 2.60
C PRO A 310 -4.88 31.83 2.88
N GLU A 311 -4.73 33.13 3.13
CA GLU A 311 -3.49 33.72 3.63
C GLU A 311 -3.35 33.43 5.14
N ARG A 312 -2.12 33.13 5.57
CA ARG A 312 -1.80 32.77 6.95
C ARG A 312 -0.41 33.26 7.33
N ASP A 313 -0.22 33.53 8.61
CA ASP A 313 1.09 33.88 9.15
C ASP A 313 1.89 32.62 9.52
N CYS A 314 3.16 32.63 9.13
CA CYS A 314 4.08 31.56 9.45
C CYS A 314 4.47 31.60 10.93
N ILE A 315 4.20 30.53 11.68
CA ILE A 315 4.58 30.44 13.11
C ILE A 315 6.11 30.50 13.31
N GLY A 316 6.89 30.09 12.31
CA GLY A 316 8.35 30.06 12.41
C GLY A 316 9.02 31.42 12.15
N CYS A 317 8.50 32.23 11.23
CA CYS A 317 9.15 33.48 10.80
C CYS A 317 8.24 34.70 10.70
N GLY A 318 6.95 34.59 11.04
CA GLY A 318 5.98 35.68 11.03
C GLY A 318 5.52 36.16 9.64
N ARG A 319 6.12 35.67 8.55
CA ARG A 319 5.72 36.08 7.20
C ARG A 319 4.33 35.56 6.83
N THR A 320 3.50 36.44 6.28
CA THR A 320 2.27 36.10 5.58
C THR A 320 2.60 35.21 4.38
N PHE A 321 1.89 34.10 4.22
CA PHE A 321 2.01 33.23 3.07
C PHE A 321 0.66 32.66 2.68
N ARG A 322 0.49 32.40 1.39
CA ARG A 322 -0.73 31.82 0.85
C ARG A 322 -0.67 30.30 0.87
N GLN A 323 -1.68 29.66 1.44
CA GLN A 323 -1.75 28.20 1.46
C GLN A 323 -1.99 27.64 0.06
N SER A 324 -1.36 26.50 -0.26
CA SER A 324 -1.47 25.88 -1.59
C SER A 324 -2.83 25.26 -1.92
N THR A 325 -3.66 25.03 -0.91
CA THR A 325 -4.99 24.43 -1.04
C THR A 325 -5.96 25.15 -0.10
N PRO A 326 -7.25 25.25 -0.46
CA PRO A 326 -8.27 25.85 0.41
C PRO A 326 -8.53 25.00 1.65
N MET A 327 -8.25 23.70 1.53
CA MET A 327 -8.34 22.73 2.61
C MET A 327 -6.98 22.59 3.32
N GLY A 328 -7.01 22.42 4.64
CA GLY A 328 -5.84 22.16 5.49
C GLY A 328 -5.41 23.35 6.36
N ARG A 329 -4.48 23.11 7.28
CA ARG A 329 -3.90 24.14 8.17
C ARG A 329 -2.38 24.15 8.02
N GLN A 330 -1.88 24.74 6.92
CA GLN A 330 -0.43 24.92 6.79
C GLN A 330 0.02 25.98 7.80
N MET A 331 1.00 25.64 8.64
CA MET A 331 1.47 26.51 9.74
C MET A 331 2.81 27.20 9.45
N TYR A 332 3.51 26.77 8.40
CA TYR A 332 4.84 27.24 8.05
C TYR A 332 4.91 27.56 6.56
N CYS A 333 5.59 28.66 6.20
CA CYS A 333 5.76 29.08 4.81
C CYS A 333 6.58 28.10 3.97
N SER A 334 7.49 27.33 4.60
CA SER A 334 8.31 26.33 3.92
C SER A 334 8.68 25.17 4.85
N LYS A 335 9.08 24.04 4.24
CA LYS A 335 9.62 22.89 4.98
C LYS A 335 10.88 23.27 5.77
N LYS A 336 11.73 24.14 5.20
CA LYS A 336 12.94 24.66 5.87
C LYS A 336 12.57 25.45 7.11
N CYS A 337 11.65 26.41 6.99
CA CYS A 337 11.20 27.21 8.12
C CYS A 337 10.55 26.36 9.23
N ARG A 338 9.81 25.31 8.87
CA ARG A 338 9.30 24.33 9.83
C ARG A 338 10.42 23.63 10.59
N SER A 339 11.42 23.10 9.88
CA SER A 339 12.56 22.44 10.49
C SER A 339 13.32 23.40 11.41
N ASP A 340 13.61 24.62 10.95
CA ASP A 340 14.32 25.63 11.73
C ASP A 340 13.56 26.00 13.02
N SER A 341 12.24 26.17 12.93
CA SER A 341 11.38 26.42 14.09
C SER A 341 11.41 25.27 15.10
N TYR A 342 11.36 24.02 14.65
CA TYR A 342 11.49 22.86 15.54
C TYR A 342 12.87 22.75 16.18
N THR A 343 13.93 22.98 15.41
CA THR A 343 15.30 22.98 15.93
C THR A 343 15.49 24.06 17.00
N ARG A 344 14.94 25.28 16.79
CA ARG A 344 14.96 26.35 17.78
C ARG A 344 14.25 25.95 19.07
N LYS A 345 13.05 25.37 18.97
CA LYS A 345 12.29 24.87 20.15
C LYS A 345 13.02 23.75 20.88
N GLN A 346 13.69 22.85 20.15
CA GLN A 346 14.50 21.79 20.77
C GLN A 346 15.72 22.37 21.49
N LYS A 347 16.41 23.36 20.92
CA LYS A 347 17.54 24.04 21.59
C LYS A 347 17.10 24.76 22.87
N GLN A 348 15.94 25.42 22.86
CA GLN A 348 15.39 26.07 24.06
C GLN A 348 15.07 25.08 25.18
N LYS A 349 14.69 23.85 24.84
CA LYS A 349 14.41 22.77 25.81
C LYS A 349 15.63 21.88 26.10
N ALA A 350 16.77 22.14 25.47
CA ALA A 350 17.96 21.32 25.64
C ALA A 350 18.62 21.64 26.98
N LYS A 351 18.71 20.64 27.85
CA LYS A 351 19.48 20.75 29.10
C LYS A 351 20.97 20.85 28.77
N THR A 352 21.66 21.82 29.34
CA THR A 352 23.11 22.01 29.14
C THR A 352 23.86 21.10 30.09
N ARG A 353 24.74 20.24 29.58
CA ARG A 353 25.53 19.31 30.39
C ARG A 353 26.78 20.01 30.91
N SER A 354 26.84 20.24 32.22
CA SER A 354 27.99 20.85 32.91
C SER A 354 28.76 19.79 33.70
N ARG A 355 30.09 19.92 33.76
CA ARG A 355 30.97 19.02 34.52
C ARG A 355 31.34 19.68 35.85
N ARG A 356 31.02 19.04 36.97
CA ARG A 356 31.43 19.49 38.30
C ARG A 356 32.90 19.19 38.56
N LYS A 357 33.49 19.85 39.55
CA LYS A 357 34.89 19.65 39.98
C LYS A 357 35.17 18.21 40.41
N ASP A 358 34.16 17.50 40.90
CA ASP A 358 34.23 16.08 41.29
C ASP A 358 34.14 15.10 40.10
N GLY A 359 34.18 15.61 38.86
CA GLY A 359 34.20 14.81 37.64
C GLY A 359 32.83 14.33 37.15
N THR A 360 31.77 14.46 37.95
CA THR A 360 30.39 14.08 37.61
C THR A 360 29.71 15.11 36.70
N PHE A 361 28.85 14.64 35.80
CA PHE A 361 28.08 15.48 34.87
C PHE A 361 26.68 15.73 35.40
N VAL A 362 26.27 17.00 35.41
CA VAL A 362 24.92 17.41 35.80
C VAL A 362 24.25 18.14 34.65
N TRP A 363 22.96 17.86 34.44
CA TRP A 363 22.12 18.53 33.46
C TRP A 363 21.55 19.80 34.09
N LEU A 364 21.94 20.96 33.57
CA LEU A 364 21.37 22.25 33.95
C LEU A 364 20.22 22.58 33.00
N ASP A 365 19.07 22.96 33.53
CA ASP A 365 17.95 23.45 32.73
C ASP A 365 18.27 24.86 32.20
N ALA A 366 17.95 25.12 30.93
CA ALA A 366 18.28 26.39 30.27
C ALA A 366 17.40 27.59 30.72
N SER A 367 16.60 27.41 31.77
CA SER A 367 15.70 28.43 32.33
C SER A 367 15.84 28.42 33.85
N GLY A 368 16.68 29.32 34.36
CA GLY A 368 16.96 29.47 35.78
C GLY A 368 18.13 30.41 36.01
N GLY A 369 18.01 31.64 35.51
CA GLY A 369 18.85 32.78 35.87
C GLY A 369 17.91 33.96 36.08
N ASP A 370 17.63 34.25 37.34
CA ASP A 370 17.36 35.62 37.78
C ASP A 370 18.62 36.48 37.56
#